data_AF-A0A662YZW0-F1
#
_entry.id   AF-A0A662YZW0-F1
#
_cell.length_a   1.000
_cell.length_b   1.000
_cell.length_c   1.000
_cell.angle_alpha   90.00
_cell.angle_beta   90.00
_cell.angle_gamma   90.00
#
_symmetry.space_group_name_H-M   'P 1'
#
loop_
_entity.id
_entity.type
_entity.pdbx_description
1 polymer ?
#
loop_
_entity_poly.entity_id
_entity_poly.type
_entity_poly.pdbx_seq_one_letter_code
_entity_poly.pdbx_strand_id
1 'polypeptide(L)'
;MMGLMRLSVLKALVMCIACGASTWVGTNSTETLSAPSNVTDIGSALKHHLDSANIPKTRRRRYISQDDMIAILDYHNKVRGKVFPPASNMEYMVWDENLAKSAEAWAATCIWDHGPQYLLRFLGQNLSVRTGRTKRAYVSTPI
;
A
#
# COMPACT_ATOMS: atom_id res chain seq x y z
N MET A 1 -4.35 46.81 12.43
CA MET A 1 -3.82 45.48 12.03
C MET A 1 -4.94 44.46 11.77
N MET A 2 -5.95 44.81 10.95
CA MET A 2 -7.05 43.90 10.55
C MET A 2 -7.22 43.80 9.02
N GLY A 3 -6.38 44.49 8.24
CA GLY A 3 -6.46 44.56 6.78
C GLY A 3 -5.62 43.53 6.02
N LEU A 4 -4.62 42.90 6.65
CA LEU A 4 -3.74 41.92 5.97
C LEU A 4 -4.33 40.49 5.91
N MET A 5 -5.30 40.16 6.78
CA MET A 5 -5.87 38.80 6.82
C MET A 5 -6.95 38.56 5.75
N ARG A 6 -7.49 39.62 5.12
CA ARG A 6 -8.53 39.49 4.09
C ARG A 6 -7.96 39.29 2.67
N LEU A 7 -6.69 39.64 2.44
CA LEU A 7 -6.07 39.54 1.11
C LEU A 7 -5.50 38.14 0.81
N SER A 8 -5.21 37.35 1.84
CA SER A 8 -4.68 35.98 1.73
C SER A 8 -5.77 34.92 1.47
N VAL A 9 -7.01 35.12 1.93
CA VAL A 9 -8.11 34.19 1.67
C VAL A 9 -8.57 34.23 0.20
N LEU A 10 -8.53 35.42 -0.42
CA LEU A 10 -8.97 35.60 -1.81
C LEU A 10 -8.02 34.94 -2.84
N LYS A 11 -6.73 34.81 -2.50
CA LYS A 11 -5.74 34.11 -3.34
C LYS A 11 -5.86 32.57 -3.28
N ALA A 12 -6.46 32.02 -2.22
CA ALA A 12 -6.68 30.58 -2.11
C ALA A 12 -7.93 30.09 -2.86
N LEU A 13 -8.89 30.98 -3.16
CA LEU A 13 -10.12 30.62 -3.87
C LEU A 13 -9.94 30.50 -5.40
N VAL A 14 -8.85 31.04 -5.96
CA VAL A 14 -8.64 31.14 -7.42
C VAL A 14 -7.76 30.00 -7.99
N MET A 15 -7.28 29.07 -7.16
CA MET A 15 -6.43 27.95 -7.61
C MET A 15 -7.16 26.60 -7.53
N CYS A 16 -8.39 26.53 -8.05
CA CYS A 16 -9.17 25.28 -8.12
C CYS A 16 -9.70 24.94 -9.53
N ILE A 17 -9.19 25.58 -10.59
CA ILE A 17 -9.64 25.29 -11.96
C ILE A 17 -8.44 24.87 -12.80
N ALA A 18 -8.07 23.58 -12.72
CA ALA A 18 -7.47 22.81 -13.80
C ALA A 18 -7.27 21.34 -13.37
N CYS A 19 -8.34 20.56 -13.36
CA CYS A 19 -8.23 19.10 -13.45
C CYS A 19 -8.98 18.68 -14.71
N GLY A 20 -8.29 18.79 -15.85
CA GLY A 20 -8.79 18.35 -17.14
C GLY A 20 -8.96 16.83 -17.13
N ALA A 21 -10.19 16.39 -17.38
CA ALA A 21 -10.50 14.99 -17.62
C ALA A 21 -10.00 14.59 -19.00
N SER A 22 -9.01 13.70 -19.06
CA SER A 22 -8.59 13.06 -20.32
C SER A 22 -9.20 11.67 -20.38
N THR A 23 -10.34 11.57 -21.07
CA THR A 23 -10.93 10.30 -21.53
C THR A 23 -10.15 9.81 -22.73
N TRP A 24 -9.55 8.62 -22.67
CA TRP A 24 -9.03 7.93 -23.85
C TRP A 24 -9.92 6.71 -24.13
N VAL A 25 -10.56 6.74 -25.30
CA VAL A 25 -11.43 5.71 -25.86
C VAL A 25 -10.76 5.14 -27.12
N GLY A 26 -10.67 3.80 -27.20
CA GLY A 26 -10.52 2.98 -28.42
C GLY A 26 -9.17 3.08 -29.14
N THR A 27 -8.58 2.05 -29.76
CA THR A 27 -9.14 0.87 -30.45
C THR A 27 -8.10 -0.27 -30.55
N ASN A 28 -8.56 -1.52 -30.55
CA ASN A 28 -7.85 -2.79 -30.81
C ASN A 28 -7.60 -2.97 -32.34
N SER A 29 -6.67 -3.74 -32.93
CA SER A 29 -6.53 -5.22 -32.99
C SER A 29 -5.47 -5.65 -34.04
N THR A 30 -4.92 -6.87 -33.97
CA THR A 30 -4.61 -7.81 -35.11
C THR A 30 -4.32 -9.21 -34.50
N GLU A 31 -5.29 -10.13 -34.40
CA GLU A 31 -5.54 -11.35 -35.24
C GLU A 31 -4.34 -12.30 -35.43
N THR A 32 -4.38 -13.63 -35.24
CA THR A 32 -5.26 -14.69 -35.80
C THR A 32 -4.89 -16.05 -35.13
N LEU A 33 -5.80 -16.96 -34.75
CA LEU A 33 -6.34 -18.17 -35.44
C LEU A 33 -6.95 -19.02 -34.28
N SER A 34 -8.00 -19.83 -34.33
CA SER A 34 -8.79 -20.53 -35.35
C SER A 34 -10.12 -20.99 -34.68
N ALA A 35 -11.19 -21.19 -35.46
CA ALA A 35 -12.49 -21.73 -35.03
C ALA A 35 -12.52 -23.29 -35.11
N PRO A 36 -13.66 -24.02 -34.95
CA PRO A 36 -14.96 -23.75 -34.32
C PRO A 36 -15.42 -24.91 -33.38
N SER A 37 -16.51 -24.73 -32.61
CA SER A 37 -17.57 -25.75 -32.42
C SER A 37 -18.68 -25.27 -31.47
N ASN A 38 -19.92 -25.29 -31.96
CA ASN A 38 -21.14 -24.97 -31.23
C ASN A 38 -21.60 -26.19 -30.41
N VAL A 39 -21.67 -26.08 -29.08
CA VAL A 39 -22.46 -26.97 -28.22
C VAL A 39 -23.02 -26.19 -27.01
N THR A 40 -24.33 -25.95 -27.07
CA THR A 40 -25.33 -25.78 -25.98
C THR A 40 -25.05 -24.78 -24.85
N ASP A 41 -25.63 -23.61 -25.09
CA ASP A 41 -26.08 -22.54 -24.19
C ASP A 41 -27.09 -23.02 -23.13
N ILE A 42 -26.64 -23.77 -22.12
CA ILE A 42 -27.45 -24.09 -20.92
C ILE A 42 -26.60 -23.98 -19.62
N GLY A 43 -25.27 -24.09 -19.71
CA GLY A 43 -24.37 -23.97 -18.55
C GLY A 43 -24.10 -22.54 -18.08
N SER A 44 -24.39 -21.52 -18.90
CA SER A 44 -24.12 -20.11 -18.57
C SER A 44 -25.13 -19.55 -17.57
N ALA A 45 -26.42 -19.83 -17.75
CA ALA A 45 -27.49 -19.31 -16.90
C ALA A 45 -27.40 -19.80 -15.44
N LEU A 46 -26.92 -21.02 -15.21
CA LEU A 46 -26.77 -21.57 -13.85
C LEU A 46 -25.49 -21.06 -13.15
N LYS A 47 -24.45 -20.70 -13.90
CA LYS A 47 -23.22 -20.11 -13.34
C LYS A 47 -23.49 -18.72 -12.77
N HIS A 48 -24.33 -17.94 -13.44
CA HIS A 48 -24.67 -16.56 -13.04
C HIS A 48 -25.59 -16.46 -11.82
N HIS A 49 -26.21 -17.56 -11.37
CA HIS A 49 -27.17 -17.53 -10.26
C HIS A 49 -26.62 -18.05 -8.91
N LEU A 50 -25.33 -18.42 -8.86
CA LEU A 50 -24.61 -18.78 -7.62
C LEU A 50 -23.50 -17.79 -7.22
N ASP A 51 -23.23 -16.78 -8.05
CA ASP A 51 -22.18 -15.78 -7.80
C ASP A 51 -22.66 -14.54 -7.01
N SER A 52 -23.92 -14.51 -6.59
CA SER A 52 -24.51 -13.38 -5.85
C SER A 52 -25.15 -13.78 -4.52
N ALA A 53 -24.54 -14.73 -3.81
CA ALA A 53 -24.67 -14.75 -2.36
C ALA A 53 -23.64 -13.77 -1.80
N ASN A 54 -24.11 -12.81 -0.99
CA ASN A 54 -23.34 -11.82 -0.26
C ASN A 54 -22.32 -12.49 0.69
N ILE A 55 -21.22 -13.01 0.16
CA ILE A 55 -20.06 -13.39 0.96
C ILE A 55 -19.42 -12.08 1.39
N PRO A 56 -19.41 -11.73 2.70
CA PRO A 56 -18.63 -10.61 3.17
C PRO A 56 -17.20 -10.85 2.70
N LYS A 57 -16.65 -9.98 1.83
CA LYS A 57 -15.22 -9.99 1.49
C LYS A 57 -14.48 -9.71 2.79
N THR A 58 -14.21 -10.77 3.56
CA THR A 58 -13.37 -10.70 4.74
C THR A 58 -12.03 -10.20 4.23
N ARG A 59 -11.67 -9.00 4.67
CA ARG A 59 -10.44 -8.36 4.22
C ARG A 59 -9.30 -9.23 4.75
N ARG A 60 -8.71 -10.05 3.87
CA ARG A 60 -7.62 -10.95 4.24
C ARG A 60 -6.55 -10.11 4.94
N ARG A 61 -6.20 -10.52 6.17
CA ARG A 61 -5.03 -10.00 6.87
C ARG A 61 -3.86 -10.19 5.90
N ARG A 62 -3.22 -9.11 5.49
CA ARG A 62 -2.04 -9.22 4.63
C ARG A 62 -0.88 -9.51 5.56
N TYR A 63 -0.49 -10.77 5.60
CA TYR A 63 0.81 -11.19 6.09
C TYR A 63 1.90 -10.70 5.10
N ILE A 64 3.10 -10.40 5.60
CA ILE A 64 4.25 -10.02 4.76
C ILE A 64 4.74 -11.29 4.05
N SER A 65 4.71 -11.33 2.71
CA SER A 65 5.22 -12.48 1.97
C SER A 65 6.75 -12.57 2.02
N GLN A 66 7.32 -13.73 1.66
CA GLN A 66 8.77 -13.89 1.55
C GLN A 66 9.38 -12.93 0.51
N ASP A 67 8.67 -12.69 -0.59
CA ASP A 67 9.12 -11.75 -1.62
C ASP A 67 9.12 -10.30 -1.09
N ASP A 68 8.09 -9.92 -0.33
CA ASP A 68 8.01 -8.61 0.32
C ASP A 68 9.13 -8.44 1.37
N MET A 69 9.43 -9.49 2.13
CA MET A 69 10.53 -9.53 3.10
C MET A 69 11.86 -9.19 2.44
N ILE A 70 12.19 -9.91 1.35
CA ILE A 70 13.43 -9.70 0.60
C ILE A 70 13.46 -8.28 0.02
N ALA A 71 12.36 -7.83 -0.59
CA ALA A 71 12.28 -6.50 -1.18
C ALA A 71 12.49 -5.38 -0.14
N ILE A 72 11.92 -5.52 1.05
CA ILE A 72 12.09 -4.56 2.16
C ILE A 72 13.55 -4.53 2.60
N LEU A 73 14.16 -5.71 2.82
CA LEU A 73 15.53 -5.82 3.30
C LEU A 73 16.54 -5.25 2.30
N ASP A 74 16.41 -5.64 1.03
CA ASP A 74 17.28 -5.19 -0.05
C ASP A 74 17.18 -3.68 -0.26
N TYR A 75 15.97 -3.13 -0.24
CA TYR A 75 15.78 -1.69 -0.38
C TYR A 75 16.48 -0.92 0.75
N HIS A 76 16.31 -1.36 1.99
CA HIS A 76 16.93 -0.68 3.12
C HIS A 76 18.46 -0.78 3.09
N ASN A 77 19.02 -1.94 2.78
CA ASN A 77 20.48 -2.10 2.63
C ASN A 77 21.04 -1.26 1.48
N LYS A 78 20.32 -1.18 0.36
CA LYS A 78 20.69 -0.32 -0.77
C LYS A 78 20.77 1.15 -0.41
N VAL A 79 19.81 1.68 0.35
CA VAL A 79 19.82 3.10 0.75
C VAL A 79 20.83 3.38 1.87
N ARG A 80 21.05 2.44 2.79
CA ARG A 80 22.10 2.52 3.82
C ARG A 80 23.50 2.60 3.21
N GLY A 81 23.76 1.86 2.14
CA GLY A 81 25.03 1.92 1.40
C GLY A 81 25.24 3.21 0.59
N LYS A 82 24.25 4.11 0.53
CA LYS A 82 24.29 5.34 -0.29
C LYS A 82 24.10 6.62 0.52
N VAL A 83 24.26 6.56 1.84
CA VAL A 83 24.13 7.73 2.71
C VAL A 83 25.24 8.75 2.43
N PHE A 84 24.93 10.04 2.64
CA PHE A 84 25.89 11.12 2.56
C PHE A 84 25.82 11.98 3.85
N PRO A 85 26.96 12.26 4.51
CA PRO A 85 28.33 11.81 4.17
C PRO A 85 28.50 10.28 4.26
N PRO A 86 29.49 9.69 3.57
CA PRO A 86 29.73 8.25 3.64
C PRO A 86 29.96 7.78 5.08
N ALA A 87 29.25 6.73 5.48
CA ALA A 87 29.44 6.14 6.79
C ALA A 87 30.73 5.31 6.83
N SER A 88 31.51 5.45 7.92
CA SER A 88 32.76 4.71 8.12
C SER A 88 32.54 3.22 8.42
N ASN A 89 31.39 2.87 9.00
CA ASN A 89 31.07 1.49 9.38
C ASN A 89 29.55 1.23 9.35
N MET A 90 28.94 1.23 8.17
CA MET A 90 27.52 0.91 8.02
C MET A 90 27.33 -0.60 7.87
N GLU A 91 26.76 -1.25 8.89
CA GLU A 91 26.52 -2.70 8.88
C GLU A 91 25.35 -3.10 7.97
N TYR A 92 25.41 -4.32 7.44
CA TYR A 92 24.36 -4.91 6.62
C TYR A 92 23.24 -5.44 7.51
N MET A 93 21.99 -5.09 7.20
CA MET A 93 20.85 -5.61 7.94
C MET A 93 20.48 -7.01 7.47
N VAL A 94 20.04 -7.82 8.42
CA VAL A 94 19.50 -9.16 8.22
C VAL A 94 18.07 -9.17 8.77
N TRP A 95 17.21 -9.99 8.16
CA TRP A 95 15.86 -10.16 8.66
C TRP A 95 15.84 -10.94 9.98
N ASP A 96 15.08 -10.45 10.96
CA ASP A 96 14.84 -11.14 12.24
C ASP A 96 13.34 -11.46 12.38
N GLU A 97 13.04 -12.75 12.54
CA GLU A 97 11.67 -13.25 12.62
C GLU A 97 10.93 -12.83 13.90
N ASN A 98 11.65 -12.61 15.01
CA ASN A 98 11.03 -12.20 16.28
C ASN A 98 10.62 -10.74 16.21
N LEU A 99 11.47 -9.89 15.62
CA LEU A 99 11.17 -8.51 15.33
C LEU A 99 9.99 -8.40 14.37
N ALA A 100 9.96 -9.19 13.28
CA ALA A 100 8.85 -9.23 12.35
C ALA A 100 7.51 -9.58 13.03
N LYS A 101 7.49 -10.61 13.87
CA LYS A 101 6.31 -10.99 14.67
C LYS A 101 5.87 -9.89 15.61
N SER A 102 6.80 -9.22 16.28
CA SER A 102 6.49 -8.08 17.16
C SER A 102 5.83 -6.94 16.39
N ALA A 103 6.37 -6.61 15.21
CA ALA A 103 5.84 -5.57 14.36
C ALA A 103 4.45 -5.92 13.78
N GLU A 104 4.20 -7.18 13.42
CA GLU A 104 2.88 -7.67 13.03
C GLU A 104 1.87 -7.54 14.18
N ALA A 105 2.26 -7.93 15.39
CA ALA A 105 1.43 -7.80 16.58
C ALA A 105 1.07 -6.34 16.88
N TRP A 106 2.01 -5.40 16.71
CA TRP A 106 1.73 -3.97 16.87
C TRP A 106 0.81 -3.43 15.78
N ALA A 107 1.09 -3.74 14.50
CA ALA A 107 0.25 -3.32 13.38
C ALA A 107 -1.21 -3.82 13.50
N ALA A 108 -1.40 -5.01 14.10
CA ALA A 108 -2.71 -5.56 14.37
C ALA A 108 -3.58 -4.72 15.33
N THR A 109 -2.98 -3.92 16.21
CA THR A 109 -3.71 -3.04 17.13
C THR A 109 -4.42 -1.90 16.41
N CYS A 110 -4.01 -1.60 15.18
CA CYS A 110 -4.55 -0.52 14.35
C CYS A 110 -4.38 0.90 14.96
N ILE A 111 -3.41 1.06 15.87
CA ILE A 111 -3.03 2.33 16.48
C ILE A 111 -1.90 2.96 15.66
N TRP A 112 -2.04 4.26 15.36
CA TRP A 112 -1.00 5.03 14.69
C TRP A 112 -0.13 5.74 15.74
N ASP A 113 0.67 4.96 16.45
CA ASP A 113 1.61 5.43 17.46
C ASP A 113 2.75 4.42 17.61
N HIS A 114 3.83 4.81 18.27
CA HIS A 114 4.93 3.92 18.59
C HIS A 114 4.59 3.01 19.78
N GLY A 115 5.05 1.77 19.72
CA GLY A 115 4.94 0.88 20.87
C GLY A 115 5.36 -0.55 20.60
N PRO A 116 5.32 -1.39 21.65
CA PRO A 116 4.98 -1.05 23.03
C PRO A 116 6.11 -0.26 23.75
N GLN A 117 5.75 0.66 24.65
CA GLN A 117 6.67 1.64 25.26
C GLN A 117 7.92 1.03 25.90
N TYR A 118 7.80 -0.15 26.54
CA TYR A 118 8.91 -0.81 27.22
C TYR A 118 10.02 -1.31 26.27
N LEU A 119 9.72 -1.49 24.97
CA LEU A 119 10.67 -1.91 23.94
C LEU A 119 11.32 -0.74 23.20
N LEU A 120 10.69 0.43 23.16
CA LEU A 120 11.16 1.58 22.38
C LEU A 120 12.53 2.12 22.81
N ARG A 121 12.99 1.78 24.02
CA ARG A 121 14.35 2.12 24.50
C ARG A 121 15.45 1.22 23.93
N PHE A 122 15.09 0.06 23.38
CA PHE A 122 16.04 -0.95 22.89
C PHE A 122 15.91 -1.20 21.39
N LEU A 123 14.73 -0.96 20.81
CA LEU A 123 14.42 -1.26 19.41
C LEU A 123 13.93 -0.02 18.68
N GLY A 124 14.47 0.21 17.47
CA GLY A 124 13.95 1.20 16.55
C GLY A 124 12.64 0.74 15.93
N GLN A 125 11.74 1.69 15.64
CA GLN A 125 10.48 1.38 14.97
C GLN A 125 10.16 2.43 13.92
N ASN A 126 9.97 1.98 12.68
CA ASN A 126 9.42 2.80 11.61
C ASN A 126 7.97 2.43 11.37
N LEU A 127 7.12 3.45 11.19
CA LEU A 127 5.70 3.29 10.95
C LEU A 127 5.36 3.87 9.57
N SER A 128 4.53 3.17 8.82
CA SER A 128 3.89 3.71 7.62
C SER A 128 2.40 3.40 7.61
N VAL A 129 1.61 4.35 7.12
CA VAL A 129 0.16 4.19 6.98
C VAL A 129 -0.27 4.56 5.58
N ARG A 130 -1.07 3.69 4.97
CA ARG A 130 -1.76 4.00 3.72
C ARG A 130 -3.26 3.99 3.95
N THR A 131 -3.90 5.14 3.70
CA THR A 131 -5.36 5.27 3.73
C THR A 131 -5.90 5.13 2.31
N GLY A 132 -6.97 4.35 2.13
CA GLY A 132 -7.68 4.24 0.86
C GLY A 132 -9.19 4.09 1.09
N ARG A 133 -9.96 3.83 0.03
CA ARG A 133 -11.43 3.64 0.09
C ARG A 133 -11.88 2.57 1.09
N THR A 134 -10.98 1.67 1.47
CA THR A 134 -11.14 0.77 2.63
C THR A 134 -10.02 1.03 3.64
N LYS A 135 -10.35 0.89 4.94
CA LYS A 135 -9.59 1.25 6.16
C LYS A 135 -8.05 1.27 6.07
N ARG A 136 -7.42 2.10 6.91
CA ARG A 136 -5.97 2.28 7.08
C ARG A 136 -5.23 0.94 7.14
N ALA A 137 -4.17 0.80 6.35
CA ALA A 137 -3.20 -0.27 6.48
C ALA A 137 -1.98 0.28 7.21
N TYR A 138 -1.56 -0.38 8.28
CA TYR A 138 -0.40 -0.02 9.09
C TYR A 138 0.71 -1.03 8.83
N VAL A 139 1.91 -0.54 8.55
CA VAL A 139 3.12 -1.37 8.48
C VAL A 139 4.08 -0.79 9.49
N SER A 140 4.43 -1.61 10.48
CA SER A 140 5.55 -1.37 11.38
C SER A 140 6.72 -2.19 10.85
N THR A 141 7.90 -1.58 10.69
CA THR A 141 9.13 -2.31 10.44
C THR A 141 10.10 -2.05 11.59
N PRO A 142 10.56 -3.10 12.27
CA PRO A 142 11.62 -2.99 13.26
C PRO A 142 12.96 -2.81 12.54
N ILE A 143 13.85 -1.98 13.10
CA ILE A 143 15.21 -1.73 12.58
C ILE A 143 16.19 -1.88 13.73
#